data_AF-A0A2E0X380-F1
#
_entry.id   AF-A0A2E0X380-F1
#
_cell.length_a   1.000
_cell.length_b   1.000
_cell.length_c   1.000
_cell.angle_alpha   90.00
_cell.angle_beta   90.00
_cell.angle_gamma   90.00
#
_symmetry.space_group_name_H-M   'P 1'
#
loop_
_entity.id
_entity.type
_entity.pdbx_description
1 polymer ?
#
loop_
_entity_poly.entity_id
_entity_poly.type
_entity_poly.pdbx_seq_one_letter_code
_entity_poly.pdbx_strand_id
1 'polypeptide(L)'
;MLVLSRGVKEKIVFPNLGVKVEILRVAGNRVRVGVDAPRDVRVLREEIADEDDLSAETLSETARKRRHAQRNQLNTASLALRLMEKQIAAGMQDDAMGTLHKALRSLDAIDAELGGDTLPPKKKTPEQCRALVVEDNANESELLAGYLRMSGFAVDVAADGVQAMVQLSRHDRPDAVLLDMNMPRMNGGETVRLIRRDPGFEGVRLFAVTGSSPGEFGVPVGPQGVDRWFTKPIDPAELVKELRGELIASTS
;
A
#
# COMPACT_ATOMS: atom_id res chain seq x y z
N MET A 1 -36.98 -6.84 -14.22
CA MET A 1 -37.53 -5.98 -13.15
C MET A 1 -38.48 -6.81 -12.29
N LEU A 2 -38.16 -7.02 -11.01
CA LEU A 2 -39.05 -7.66 -10.05
C LEU A 2 -39.89 -6.57 -9.37
N VAL A 3 -41.22 -6.72 -9.34
CA VAL A 3 -42.13 -5.73 -8.74
C VAL A 3 -42.66 -6.29 -7.42
N LEU A 4 -42.50 -5.53 -6.33
CA LEU A 4 -42.91 -5.92 -4.98
C LEU A 4 -43.75 -4.81 -4.35
N SER A 5 -44.96 -5.14 -3.90
CA SER A 5 -45.81 -4.25 -3.11
C SER A 5 -45.49 -4.42 -1.62
N ARG A 6 -45.23 -3.32 -0.90
CA ARG A 6 -44.89 -3.32 0.53
C ARG A 6 -45.68 -2.26 1.31
N GLY A 7 -46.19 -2.63 2.48
CA GLY A 7 -46.82 -1.74 3.44
C GLY A 7 -45.82 -0.91 4.26
N VAL A 8 -46.32 0.06 5.04
CA VAL A 8 -45.48 0.87 5.95
C VAL A 8 -44.87 -0.04 7.04
N LYS A 9 -43.57 0.13 7.31
CA LYS A 9 -42.71 -0.74 8.16
C LYS A 9 -42.39 -2.13 7.59
N GLU A 10 -42.85 -2.46 6.39
CA GLU A 10 -42.43 -3.69 5.72
C GLU A 10 -41.04 -3.53 5.07
N LYS A 11 -40.32 -4.64 5.01
CA LYS A 11 -38.92 -4.70 4.58
C LYS A 11 -38.74 -5.56 3.34
N ILE A 12 -37.82 -5.15 2.47
CA ILE A 12 -37.28 -5.92 1.36
C ILE A 12 -35.83 -6.24 1.71
N VAL A 13 -35.43 -7.51 1.61
CA VAL A 13 -34.10 -7.97 2.04
C VAL A 13 -33.34 -8.51 0.84
N PHE A 14 -32.08 -8.10 0.73
CA PHE A 14 -31.12 -8.58 -0.27
C PHE A 14 -30.03 -9.36 0.47
N PRO A 15 -30.27 -10.64 0.81
CA PRO A 15 -29.42 -11.38 1.75
C PRO A 15 -27.97 -11.50 1.28
N ASN A 16 -27.74 -11.61 -0.03
CA ASN A 16 -26.39 -11.72 -0.60
C ASN A 16 -25.62 -10.39 -0.62
N LEU A 17 -26.32 -9.27 -0.48
CA LEU A 17 -25.73 -7.93 -0.45
C LEU A 17 -25.72 -7.34 0.98
N GLY A 18 -26.32 -8.04 1.95
CA GLY A 18 -26.50 -7.51 3.31
C GLY A 18 -27.42 -6.29 3.40
N VAL A 19 -28.11 -5.91 2.31
CA VAL A 19 -28.95 -4.70 2.26
C VAL A 19 -30.39 -4.99 2.69
N LYS A 20 -30.97 -4.07 3.47
CA LYS A 20 -32.39 -4.06 3.83
C LYS A 20 -33.00 -2.71 3.44
N VAL A 21 -34.17 -2.77 2.82
CA VAL A 21 -34.93 -1.60 2.39
C VAL A 21 -36.25 -1.60 3.14
N GLU A 22 -36.56 -0.52 3.87
CA GLU A 22 -37.75 -0.37 4.69
C GLU A 22 -38.62 0.79 4.22
N ILE A 23 -39.94 0.57 4.11
CA ILE A 23 -40.88 1.63 3.79
C ILE A 23 -41.24 2.42 5.05
N LEU A 24 -40.65 3.59 5.22
CA LEU A 24 -40.83 4.42 6.42
C LEU A 24 -42.18 5.17 6.41
N ARG A 25 -42.60 5.67 5.24
CA ARG A 25 -43.86 6.41 5.09
C ARG A 25 -44.33 6.41 3.65
N VAL A 26 -45.65 6.33 3.46
CA VAL A 26 -46.30 6.55 2.16
C VAL A 26 -47.20 7.79 2.29
N ALA A 27 -47.05 8.76 1.39
CA ALA A 27 -47.86 9.98 1.35
C ALA A 27 -48.16 10.37 -0.10
N GLY A 28 -49.38 10.08 -0.57
CA GLY A 28 -49.79 10.36 -1.95
C GLY A 28 -48.87 9.66 -2.96
N ASN A 29 -48.22 10.45 -3.82
CA ASN A 29 -47.27 9.94 -4.83
C ASN A 29 -45.81 9.82 -4.34
N ARG A 30 -45.53 10.08 -3.05
CA ARG A 30 -44.18 9.98 -2.48
C ARG A 30 -44.08 8.89 -1.43
N VAL A 31 -43.03 8.10 -1.54
CA VAL A 31 -42.64 7.09 -0.56
C VAL A 31 -41.32 7.49 0.06
N ARG A 32 -41.24 7.48 1.40
CA ARG A 32 -39.97 7.56 2.12
C ARG A 32 -39.48 6.16 2.38
N VAL A 33 -38.27 5.89 1.90
CA VAL A 33 -37.60 4.60 1.99
C VAL A 33 -36.36 4.78 2.86
N GLY A 34 -36.16 3.90 3.83
CA GLY A 34 -34.91 3.75 4.57
C GLY A 34 -34.12 2.60 3.97
N VAL A 35 -32.83 2.81 3.71
CA VAL A 35 -31.92 1.76 3.23
C VAL A 35 -30.86 1.55 4.30
N ASP A 36 -30.78 0.32 4.80
CA ASP A 36 -29.75 -0.15 5.72
C ASP A 36 -28.80 -1.05 4.93
N ALA A 37 -27.56 -0.60 4.77
CA ALA A 37 -26.54 -1.24 3.95
C ALA A 37 -25.21 -1.33 4.70
N PRO A 38 -24.43 -2.40 4.51
CA PRO A 38 -23.05 -2.51 4.99
C PRO A 38 -22.16 -1.35 4.52
N ARG A 39 -21.05 -1.09 5.23
CA ARG A 39 -20.16 0.07 4.95
C ARG A 39 -19.51 0.03 3.56
N ASP A 40 -19.33 -1.17 3.03
CA ASP A 40 -18.78 -1.49 1.71
C ASP A 40 -19.82 -1.34 0.57
N VAL A 41 -21.11 -1.18 0.88
CA VAL A 41 -22.17 -1.02 -0.11
C VAL A 41 -22.56 0.46 -0.22
N ARG A 42 -22.15 1.09 -1.33
CA ARG A 42 -22.52 2.49 -1.62
C ARG A 42 -23.99 2.58 -2.01
N VAL A 43 -24.76 3.39 -1.29
CA VAL A 43 -26.16 3.70 -1.60
C VAL A 43 -26.21 5.09 -2.22
N LEU A 44 -26.44 5.14 -3.52
CA LEU A 44 -26.56 6.39 -4.28
C LEU A 44 -28.01 6.61 -4.70
N ARG A 45 -28.34 7.88 -4.95
CA ARG A 45 -29.58 8.22 -5.64
C ARG A 45 -29.28 8.26 -7.14
N GLU A 46 -30.25 7.88 -7.95
CA GLU A 46 -30.11 7.80 -9.41
C GLU A 46 -29.63 9.14 -9.99
N GLU A 47 -30.09 10.27 -9.46
CA GLU A 47 -29.68 11.61 -9.91
C GLU A 47 -28.22 11.97 -9.60
N ILE A 48 -27.48 11.11 -8.89
CA ILE A 48 -26.07 11.31 -8.47
C ILE A 48 -25.19 10.11 -8.90
N ALA A 49 -25.75 9.09 -9.55
CA ALA A 49 -24.99 7.91 -9.98
C ALA A 49 -24.45 8.11 -11.41
N ASP A 50 -23.15 7.85 -11.61
CA ASP A 50 -22.54 7.87 -12.94
C ASP A 50 -22.82 6.54 -13.69
N GLU A 51 -22.66 6.51 -15.02
CA GLU A 51 -22.99 5.32 -15.85
C GLU A 51 -22.24 4.04 -15.41
N ASP A 52 -21.03 4.18 -14.86
CA ASP A 52 -20.23 3.06 -14.34
C ASP A 52 -20.82 2.41 -13.08
N ASP A 53 -21.62 3.14 -12.29
CA ASP A 53 -22.16 2.66 -11.02
C ASP A 53 -23.38 1.71 -11.18
N LEU A 54 -23.94 1.56 -12.38
CA LEU A 54 -25.24 0.90 -12.62
C LEU A 54 -25.18 -0.53 -13.20
N SER A 55 -24.00 -1.12 -13.42
CA SER A 55 -23.87 -2.42 -14.12
C SER A 55 -23.86 -3.66 -13.19
N ALA A 56 -25.05 -4.20 -12.89
CA ALA A 56 -25.21 -5.40 -12.04
C ALA A 56 -24.74 -6.73 -12.68
N GLU A 57 -24.65 -6.83 -14.02
CA GLU A 57 -24.15 -8.03 -14.71
C GLU A 57 -22.63 -8.22 -14.57
N THR A 58 -21.88 -7.13 -14.39
CA THR A 58 -20.43 -7.11 -14.26
C THR A 58 -19.95 -7.80 -12.98
N LEU A 59 -20.75 -7.76 -11.90
CA LEU A 59 -20.37 -8.30 -10.59
C LEU A 59 -20.27 -9.84 -10.56
N SER A 60 -21.12 -10.56 -11.31
CA SER A 60 -21.17 -12.04 -11.33
C SER A 60 -20.02 -12.66 -12.13
N GLU A 61 -19.70 -12.09 -13.29
CA GLU A 61 -18.58 -12.56 -14.12
C GLU A 61 -17.23 -12.20 -13.48
N THR A 62 -17.14 -11.00 -12.89
CA THR A 62 -15.95 -10.54 -12.15
C THR A 62 -15.68 -11.42 -10.93
N ALA A 63 -16.70 -11.80 -10.17
CA ALA A 63 -16.53 -12.71 -9.03
C ALA A 63 -16.08 -14.12 -9.46
N ARG A 64 -16.50 -14.60 -10.63
CA ARG A 64 -16.05 -15.90 -11.18
C ARG A 64 -14.61 -15.83 -11.68
N LYS A 65 -14.21 -14.74 -12.36
CA LYS A 65 -12.83 -14.49 -12.78
C LYS A 65 -11.88 -14.32 -11.59
N ARG A 66 -12.27 -13.57 -10.56
CA ARG A 66 -11.49 -13.40 -9.31
C ARG A 66 -11.19 -14.73 -8.63
N ARG A 67 -12.20 -15.60 -8.44
CA ARG A 67 -11.98 -16.94 -7.85
C ARG A 67 -11.02 -17.81 -8.66
N HIS A 68 -11.05 -17.70 -9.98
CA HIS A 68 -10.13 -18.45 -10.84
C HIS A 68 -8.69 -17.90 -10.75
N ALA A 69 -8.51 -16.58 -10.70
CA ALA A 69 -7.22 -15.93 -10.52
C ALA A 69 -6.57 -16.29 -9.17
N GLN A 70 -7.33 -16.15 -8.07
CA GLN A 70 -6.89 -16.52 -6.72
C GLN A 70 -6.42 -17.97 -6.63
N ARG A 71 -7.18 -18.91 -7.22
CA ARG A 71 -6.81 -20.33 -7.23
C ARG A 71 -5.52 -20.58 -7.99
N ASN A 72 -5.28 -19.89 -9.09
CA ASN A 72 -4.04 -20.00 -9.85
C ASN A 72 -2.84 -19.43 -9.10
N GLN A 73 -3.01 -18.29 -8.42
CA GLN A 73 -1.96 -17.70 -7.59
C GLN A 73 -1.60 -18.60 -6.40
N LEU A 74 -2.59 -19.21 -5.71
CA LEU A 74 -2.35 -20.14 -4.61
C LEU A 74 -1.57 -21.38 -5.06
N ASN A 75 -1.94 -21.94 -6.21
CA ASN A 75 -1.21 -23.06 -6.80
C ASN A 75 0.23 -22.68 -7.15
N THR A 76 0.45 -21.47 -7.64
CA THR A 76 1.79 -20.96 -7.98
C THR A 76 2.66 -20.82 -6.73
N ALA A 77 2.13 -20.21 -5.66
CA ALA A 77 2.81 -20.10 -4.38
C ALA A 77 3.15 -21.48 -3.79
N SER A 78 2.19 -22.41 -3.82
CA SER A 78 2.40 -23.79 -3.35
C SER A 78 3.52 -24.51 -4.12
N LEU A 79 3.55 -24.37 -5.44
CA LEU A 79 4.58 -24.97 -6.27
C LEU A 79 5.97 -24.35 -6.01
N ALA A 80 6.02 -23.03 -5.85
CA ALA A 80 7.25 -22.32 -5.52
C ALA A 80 7.82 -22.77 -4.17
N LEU A 81 6.99 -22.92 -3.14
CA LEU A 81 7.45 -23.43 -1.83
C LEU A 81 8.01 -24.84 -1.91
N ARG A 82 7.37 -25.74 -2.67
CA ARG A 82 7.89 -27.11 -2.90
C ARG A 82 9.21 -27.12 -3.68
N LEU A 83 9.37 -26.20 -4.64
CA LEU A 83 10.61 -26.08 -5.40
C LEU A 83 11.74 -25.54 -4.50
N MET A 84 11.44 -24.54 -3.67
CA MET A 84 12.36 -23.99 -2.69
C MET A 84 12.87 -25.06 -1.72
N GLU A 85 11.98 -25.92 -1.21
CA GLU A 85 12.34 -27.05 -0.33
C GLU A 85 13.34 -27.99 -1.02
N LYS A 86 13.13 -28.31 -2.30
CA LYS A 86 14.08 -29.12 -3.08
C LYS A 86 15.41 -28.41 -3.33
N GLN A 87 15.40 -27.11 -3.58
CA GLN A 87 16.60 -26.31 -3.80
C GLN A 87 17.46 -26.21 -2.54
N ILE A 88 16.83 -26.05 -1.37
CA ILE A 88 17.53 -26.08 -0.08
C ILE A 88 18.16 -27.45 0.15
N ALA A 89 17.43 -28.54 -0.11
CA ALA A 89 17.96 -29.90 0.03
C ALA A 89 19.13 -30.19 -0.93
N ALA A 90 19.18 -29.50 -2.07
CA ALA A 90 20.26 -29.59 -3.05
C ALA A 90 21.43 -28.62 -2.79
N GLY A 91 21.39 -27.82 -1.73
CA GLY A 91 22.41 -26.81 -1.42
C GLY A 91 22.38 -25.57 -2.33
N MET A 92 21.32 -25.38 -3.12
CA MET A 92 21.15 -24.24 -4.04
C MET A 92 20.49 -23.05 -3.32
N GLN A 93 21.25 -22.41 -2.43
CA GLN A 93 20.72 -21.41 -1.50
C GLN A 93 20.25 -20.12 -2.20
N ASP A 94 20.99 -19.64 -3.21
CA ASP A 94 20.61 -18.43 -3.97
C ASP A 94 19.33 -18.66 -4.81
N ASP A 95 19.21 -19.83 -5.43
CA ASP A 95 18.02 -20.19 -6.21
C ASP A 95 16.79 -20.34 -5.31
N ALA A 96 16.95 -20.91 -4.11
CA ALA A 96 15.90 -21.02 -3.12
C ALA A 96 15.38 -19.64 -2.69
N MET A 97 16.28 -18.68 -2.45
CA MET A 97 15.91 -17.30 -2.13
C MET A 97 15.14 -16.62 -3.27
N GLY A 98 15.59 -16.82 -4.52
CA GLY A 98 14.85 -16.33 -5.70
C GLY A 98 13.45 -16.94 -5.83
N THR A 99 13.30 -18.22 -5.50
CA THR A 99 12.01 -18.92 -5.50
C THR A 99 11.09 -18.44 -4.37
N LEU A 100 11.62 -18.17 -3.17
CA LEU A 100 10.87 -17.59 -2.05
C LEU A 100 10.26 -16.23 -2.42
N HIS A 101 11.04 -15.34 -3.04
CA HIS A 101 10.53 -14.04 -3.51
C HIS A 101 9.41 -14.18 -4.56
N LYS A 102 9.41 -15.25 -5.38
CA LYS A 102 8.30 -15.53 -6.30
C LYS A 102 7.05 -16.02 -5.57
N ALA A 103 7.23 -16.85 -4.54
CA ALA A 103 6.12 -17.32 -3.70
C ALA A 103 5.47 -16.16 -2.95
N LEU A 104 6.26 -15.29 -2.32
CA LEU A 104 5.78 -14.11 -1.60
C LEU A 104 5.02 -13.15 -2.52
N ARG A 105 5.55 -12.83 -3.71
CA ARG A 105 4.80 -12.01 -4.69
C ARG A 105 3.46 -12.62 -5.13
N SER A 106 3.38 -13.94 -5.21
CA SER A 106 2.12 -14.62 -5.56
C SER A 106 1.11 -14.52 -4.41
N LEU A 107 1.57 -14.50 -3.16
CA LEU A 107 0.75 -14.26 -1.97
C LEU A 107 0.32 -12.80 -1.86
N ASP A 108 1.22 -11.84 -2.12
CA ASP A 108 0.90 -10.40 -2.17
C ASP A 108 -0.18 -10.11 -3.22
N ALA A 109 -0.13 -10.78 -4.38
CA ALA A 109 -1.14 -10.66 -5.42
C ALA A 109 -2.51 -11.19 -4.97
N ILE A 110 -2.53 -12.26 -4.16
CA ILE A 110 -3.76 -12.78 -3.55
C ILE A 110 -4.30 -11.79 -2.53
N ASP A 111 -3.45 -11.20 -1.69
CA ASP A 111 -3.87 -10.20 -0.70
C ASP A 111 -4.39 -8.92 -1.35
N ALA A 112 -3.77 -8.48 -2.45
CA ALA A 112 -4.28 -7.39 -3.27
C ALA A 112 -5.66 -7.70 -3.87
N GLU A 113 -5.94 -8.97 -4.20
CA GLU A 113 -7.24 -9.41 -4.73
C GLU A 113 -8.30 -9.73 -3.64
N LEU A 114 -7.87 -10.12 -2.44
CA LEU A 114 -8.72 -10.39 -1.27
C LEU A 114 -9.06 -9.12 -0.47
N GLY A 115 -8.25 -8.07 -0.61
CA GLY A 115 -8.52 -6.73 -0.15
C GLY A 115 -9.74 -6.13 -0.85
N GLY A 116 -10.94 -6.55 -0.44
CA GLY A 116 -12.13 -5.75 -0.63
C GLY A 116 -11.87 -4.35 -0.07
N ASP A 117 -11.99 -3.34 -0.93
CA ASP A 117 -11.88 -1.92 -0.62
C ASP A 117 -10.48 -1.27 -0.65
N THR A 118 -9.52 -1.78 -1.42
CA THR A 118 -8.57 -0.82 -2.04
C THR A 118 -9.31 -0.12 -3.17
N LEU A 119 -10.02 0.96 -2.82
CA LEU A 119 -10.30 2.03 -3.77
C LEU A 119 -9.04 2.27 -4.63
N PRO A 120 -9.17 2.61 -5.93
CA PRO A 120 -8.04 3.11 -6.72
C PRO A 120 -7.26 4.11 -5.87
N PRO A 121 -5.91 4.06 -5.82
CA PRO A 121 -5.10 4.67 -4.76
C PRO A 121 -5.66 6.04 -4.44
N LYS A 122 -6.42 6.11 -3.35
CA LYS A 122 -7.10 7.33 -2.93
C LYS A 122 -5.97 8.31 -2.71
N LYS A 123 -5.93 9.41 -3.47
CA LYS A 123 -4.87 10.44 -3.37
C LYS A 123 -4.56 10.65 -1.89
N LYS A 124 -3.41 10.15 -1.43
CA LYS A 124 -3.03 10.24 -0.02
C LYS A 124 -2.91 11.72 0.30
N THR A 125 -3.72 12.22 1.22
CA THR A 125 -3.46 13.54 1.80
C THR A 125 -2.11 13.49 2.53
N PRO A 126 -1.40 14.62 2.70
CA PRO A 126 -0.11 14.66 3.41
C PRO A 126 -0.16 14.04 4.82
N GLU A 127 -1.35 14.02 5.43
CA GLU A 127 -1.67 13.43 6.73
C GLU A 127 -1.77 11.88 6.72
N GLN A 128 -1.65 11.24 5.55
CA GLN A 128 -1.68 9.77 5.38
C GLN A 128 -0.37 9.22 4.79
N CYS A 129 0.66 10.07 4.61
CA CYS A 129 1.94 9.63 4.09
C CYS A 129 2.76 8.95 5.19
N ARG A 130 3.24 7.74 4.92
CA ARG A 130 4.12 6.98 5.81
C ARG A 130 5.59 7.22 5.43
N ALA A 131 6.42 7.55 6.40
CA ALA A 131 7.86 7.67 6.22
C ALA A 131 8.60 6.63 7.07
N LEU A 132 9.74 6.14 6.58
CA LEU A 132 10.65 5.29 7.31
C LEU A 132 11.98 6.04 7.49
N VAL A 133 12.41 6.22 8.73
CA VAL A 133 13.73 6.77 9.05
C VAL A 133 14.67 5.62 9.35
N VAL A 134 15.81 5.55 8.65
CA VAL A 134 16.84 4.54 8.81
C VAL A 134 18.12 5.22 9.28
N GLU A 135 18.45 5.04 10.55
CA GLU A 135 19.51 5.75 11.26
C GLU A 135 19.94 4.90 12.47
N ASP A 136 21.24 4.68 12.67
CA ASP A 136 21.74 3.81 13.73
C ASP A 136 21.83 4.52 15.09
N ASN A 137 21.91 5.85 15.09
CA ASN A 137 21.82 6.64 16.32
C ASN A 137 20.36 6.88 16.73
N ALA A 138 19.90 6.15 17.76
CA ALA A 138 18.54 6.24 18.29
C ALA A 138 18.07 7.67 18.64
N ASN A 139 18.98 8.54 19.08
CA ASN A 139 18.62 9.92 19.41
C ASN A 139 18.37 10.76 18.16
N GLU A 140 19.23 10.61 17.14
CA GLU A 140 19.08 11.30 15.85
C GLU A 140 17.83 10.80 15.11
N SER A 141 17.61 9.48 15.11
CA SER A 141 16.47 8.86 14.47
C SER A 141 15.15 9.32 15.09
N GLU A 142 15.06 9.37 16.43
CA GLU A 142 13.83 9.75 17.13
C GLU A 142 13.57 11.25 17.03
N LEU A 143 14.61 12.09 17.04
CA LEU A 143 14.48 13.52 16.81
C LEU A 143 13.91 13.79 15.41
N LEU A 144 14.48 13.18 14.38
CA LEU A 144 14.03 13.32 12.99
C LEU A 144 12.60 12.79 12.80
N ALA A 145 12.31 11.62 13.38
CA ALA A 145 10.97 11.05 13.37
C ALA A 145 9.96 11.97 14.08
N GLY A 146 10.33 12.58 15.20
CA GLY A 146 9.53 13.56 15.91
C GLY A 146 9.13 14.76 15.03
N TYR A 147 10.08 15.35 14.31
CA TYR A 147 9.81 16.46 13.39
C TYR A 147 8.86 16.07 12.24
N LEU A 148 9.07 14.88 11.67
CA LEU A 148 8.21 14.37 10.60
C LEU A 148 6.79 14.07 11.12
N ARG A 149 6.65 13.49 12.32
CA ARG A 149 5.35 13.24 12.97
C ARG A 149 4.61 14.55 13.28
N MET A 150 5.31 15.56 13.79
CA MET A 150 4.73 16.91 14.00
C MET A 150 4.25 17.55 12.70
N SER A 151 4.82 17.13 11.57
CA SER A 151 4.46 17.58 10.23
C SER A 151 3.36 16.72 9.57
N GLY A 152 2.75 15.79 10.32
CA GLY A 152 1.61 14.98 9.89
C GLY A 152 1.96 13.64 9.24
N PHE A 153 3.23 13.23 9.23
CA PHE A 153 3.62 11.91 8.70
C PHE A 153 3.43 10.81 9.75
N ALA A 154 3.04 9.63 9.32
CA ALA A 154 3.19 8.41 10.12
C ALA A 154 4.62 7.90 9.96
N VAL A 155 5.40 7.78 11.04
CA VAL A 155 6.85 7.52 10.94
C VAL A 155 7.26 6.28 11.72
N ASP A 156 7.80 5.31 10.99
CA ASP A 156 8.50 4.15 11.53
C ASP A 156 10.02 4.41 11.54
N VAL A 157 10.74 3.76 12.46
CA VAL A 157 12.20 3.87 12.58
C VAL A 157 12.83 2.49 12.40
N ALA A 158 13.98 2.44 11.74
CA ALA A 158 14.84 1.28 11.59
C ALA A 158 16.29 1.64 11.95
N ALA A 159 16.96 0.77 12.70
CA ALA A 159 18.33 1.01 13.18
C ALA A 159 19.44 0.58 12.21
N ASP A 160 19.06 -0.03 11.08
CA ASP A 160 19.97 -0.51 10.03
C ASP A 160 19.19 -0.87 8.76
N GLY A 161 19.91 -1.15 7.67
CA GLY A 161 19.33 -1.55 6.39
C GLY A 161 18.55 -2.86 6.43
N VAL A 162 18.89 -3.80 7.32
CA VAL A 162 18.16 -5.07 7.44
C VAL A 162 16.77 -4.83 8.01
N GLN A 163 16.68 -4.05 9.10
CA GLN A 163 15.40 -3.63 9.65
C GLN A 163 14.59 -2.80 8.66
N ALA A 164 15.25 -1.96 7.86
CA ALA A 164 14.59 -1.19 6.82
C ALA A 164 13.91 -2.10 5.78
N MET A 165 14.59 -3.14 5.32
CA MET A 165 14.02 -4.11 4.37
C MET A 165 12.84 -4.89 4.97
N VAL A 166 12.91 -5.25 6.26
CA VAL A 166 11.79 -5.89 6.97
C VAL A 166 10.57 -4.97 7.01
N GLN A 167 10.76 -3.67 7.29
CA GLN A 167 9.67 -2.69 7.33
C GLN A 167 9.07 -2.45 5.94
N LEU A 168 9.91 -2.37 4.90
CA LEU A 168 9.46 -2.22 3.50
C LEU A 168 8.64 -3.39 2.98
N SER A 169 8.85 -4.58 3.55
CA SER A 169 8.15 -5.82 3.17
C SER A 169 6.79 -5.99 3.85
N ARG A 170 6.36 -5.06 4.72
CA ARG A 170 5.05 -5.11 5.39
C ARG A 170 3.94 -4.57 4.49
N HIS A 171 2.69 -4.98 4.75
CA HIS A 171 1.50 -4.48 4.04
C HIS A 171 1.35 -2.95 4.13
N ASP A 172 1.65 -2.36 5.29
CA ASP A 172 1.65 -0.91 5.47
C ASP A 172 2.99 -0.30 5.01
N ARG A 173 3.31 -0.42 3.72
CA ARG A 173 4.61 0.05 3.21
C ARG A 173 4.76 1.58 3.35
N PRO A 174 5.96 2.09 3.72
CA PRO A 174 6.25 3.52 3.69
C PRO A 174 6.25 4.08 2.27
N ASP A 175 5.77 5.32 2.14
CA ASP A 175 5.80 6.11 0.90
C ASP A 175 7.18 6.75 0.67
N ALA A 176 7.88 7.08 1.75
CA ALA A 176 9.21 7.67 1.72
C ALA A 176 10.16 6.96 2.70
N VAL A 177 11.44 6.85 2.33
CA VAL A 177 12.53 6.34 3.16
C VAL A 177 13.60 7.42 3.25
N LEU A 178 13.99 7.77 4.47
CA LEU A 178 15.14 8.62 4.78
C LEU A 178 16.23 7.69 5.30
N LEU A 179 17.35 7.64 4.60
CA LEU A 179 18.42 6.69 4.86
C LEU A 179 19.71 7.43 5.20
N ASP A 180 20.23 7.27 6.41
CA ASP A 180 21.60 7.68 6.69
C ASP A 180 22.59 6.79 5.92
N MET A 181 23.52 7.43 5.22
CA MET A 181 24.57 6.78 4.47
C MET A 181 25.76 6.40 5.35
N ASN A 182 25.91 7.03 6.51
CA ASN A 182 27.04 6.82 7.44
C ASN A 182 26.73 5.78 8.54
N MET A 183 26.17 4.63 8.18
CA MET A 183 25.89 3.53 9.13
C MET A 183 27.01 2.45 9.16
N PRO A 184 27.41 1.96 10.35
CA PRO A 184 28.54 1.02 10.50
C PRO A 184 28.22 -0.46 10.22
N ARG A 185 26.94 -0.90 10.31
CA ARG A 185 26.56 -2.33 10.19
C ARG A 185 26.20 -2.78 8.78
N MET A 186 25.46 -1.95 8.05
CA MET A 186 25.11 -2.16 6.64
C MET A 186 25.18 -0.81 5.95
N ASN A 187 25.99 -0.72 4.90
CA ASN A 187 26.27 0.54 4.24
C ASN A 187 25.00 1.04 3.55
N GLY A 188 24.63 2.33 3.73
CA GLY A 188 23.46 2.92 3.09
C GLY A 188 23.41 2.68 1.59
N GLY A 189 24.56 2.69 0.90
CA GLY A 189 24.61 2.41 -0.54
C GLY A 189 24.18 0.99 -0.94
N GLU A 190 24.42 -0.02 -0.09
CA GLU A 190 23.92 -1.38 -0.33
C GLU A 190 22.41 -1.46 -0.13
N THR A 191 21.89 -0.78 0.90
CA THR A 191 20.44 -0.65 1.15
C THR A 191 19.75 -0.01 -0.05
N VAL A 192 20.30 1.09 -0.61
CA VAL A 192 19.77 1.71 -1.85
C VAL A 192 19.69 0.71 -3.00
N ARG A 193 20.78 -0.05 -3.23
CA ARG A 193 20.83 -1.05 -4.31
C ARG A 193 19.81 -2.16 -4.12
N LEU A 194 19.60 -2.63 -2.90
CA LEU A 194 18.59 -3.65 -2.60
C LEU A 194 17.18 -3.15 -2.83
N ILE A 195 16.87 -1.93 -2.37
CA ILE A 195 15.57 -1.30 -2.59
C ILE A 195 15.29 -1.16 -4.09
N ARG A 196 16.25 -0.64 -4.87
CA ARG A 196 16.06 -0.42 -6.32
C ARG A 196 16.09 -1.71 -7.16
N ARG A 197 16.59 -2.83 -6.62
CA ARG A 197 16.57 -4.12 -7.31
C ARG A 197 15.21 -4.82 -7.24
N ASP A 198 14.36 -4.44 -6.28
CA ASP A 198 13.02 -5.01 -6.14
C ASP A 198 11.99 -4.11 -6.85
N PRO A 199 11.36 -4.57 -7.95
CA PRO A 199 10.31 -3.83 -8.64
C PRO A 199 9.12 -3.51 -7.73
N GLY A 200 8.93 -4.28 -6.66
CA GLY A 200 7.94 -4.01 -5.63
C GLY A 200 8.11 -2.63 -5.00
N PHE A 201 9.32 -2.05 -4.97
CA PHE A 201 9.59 -0.77 -4.32
C PHE A 201 9.75 0.42 -5.27
N GLU A 202 9.37 0.29 -6.55
CA GLU A 202 9.47 1.39 -7.53
C GLU A 202 8.69 2.66 -7.11
N GLY A 203 7.59 2.50 -6.38
CA GLY A 203 6.79 3.61 -5.85
C GLY A 203 7.35 4.27 -4.58
N VAL A 204 8.41 3.73 -3.98
CA VAL A 204 8.98 4.25 -2.73
C VAL A 204 9.99 5.36 -3.03
N ARG A 205 9.77 6.55 -2.46
CA ARG A 205 10.71 7.67 -2.52
C ARG A 205 11.87 7.42 -1.56
N LEU A 206 13.09 7.55 -2.02
CA LEU A 206 14.31 7.26 -1.29
C LEU A 206 15.18 8.51 -1.19
N PHE A 207 15.40 8.97 0.03
CA PHE A 207 16.19 10.14 0.34
C PHE A 207 17.44 9.71 1.11
N ALA A 208 18.63 10.06 0.61
CA ALA A 208 19.87 9.83 1.35
C ALA A 208 20.18 11.02 2.25
N VAL A 209 20.63 10.73 3.46
CA VAL A 209 21.15 11.70 4.42
C VAL A 209 22.63 11.38 4.63
N THR A 210 23.49 12.38 4.64
CA THR A 210 24.94 12.17 4.85
C THR A 210 25.59 13.36 5.54
N GLY A 211 26.62 13.10 6.36
CA GLY A 211 27.50 14.15 6.89
C GLY A 211 28.66 14.54 5.95
N SER A 212 28.84 13.81 4.84
CA SER A 212 29.95 13.96 3.90
C SER A 212 29.45 14.30 2.49
N SER A 213 30.36 14.43 1.52
CA SER A 213 29.98 14.71 0.14
C SER A 213 29.24 13.52 -0.48
N PRO A 214 28.06 13.71 -1.12
CA PRO A 214 27.33 12.65 -1.82
C PRO A 214 28.16 11.83 -2.82
N GLY A 215 29.16 12.47 -3.44
CA GLY A 215 30.03 11.84 -4.44
C GLY A 215 30.89 10.69 -3.89
N GLU A 216 31.10 10.63 -2.58
CA GLU A 216 31.92 9.59 -1.93
C GLU A 216 31.23 8.22 -1.87
N PHE A 217 29.89 8.18 -1.96
CA PHE A 217 29.11 6.95 -1.81
C PHE A 217 28.84 6.24 -3.14
N GLY A 218 29.12 6.89 -4.28
CA GLY A 218 28.91 6.31 -5.61
C GLY A 218 27.44 5.97 -5.93
N VAL A 219 26.49 6.63 -5.27
CA VAL A 219 25.04 6.45 -5.50
C VAL A 219 24.50 7.62 -6.32
N PRO A 220 23.94 7.38 -7.52
CA PRO A 220 23.44 8.46 -8.37
C PRO A 220 22.11 9.03 -7.84
N VAL A 221 21.78 10.24 -8.28
CA VAL A 221 20.41 10.76 -8.17
C VAL A 221 19.58 10.22 -9.32
N GLY A 222 18.37 9.72 -9.02
CA GLY A 222 17.41 9.22 -9.99
C GLY A 222 17.00 7.76 -9.79
N PRO A 223 16.39 7.11 -10.81
CA PRO A 223 15.72 5.81 -10.66
C PRO A 223 16.61 4.67 -10.18
N GLN A 224 17.92 4.74 -10.47
CA GLN A 224 18.90 3.71 -10.07
C GLN A 224 19.56 4.00 -8.71
N GLY A 225 19.21 5.09 -8.05
CA GLY A 225 19.78 5.48 -6.77
C GLY A 225 18.75 6.18 -5.89
N VAL A 226 19.07 7.37 -5.39
CA VAL A 226 18.18 8.14 -4.51
C VAL A 226 17.45 9.23 -5.27
N ASP A 227 16.23 9.53 -4.86
CA ASP A 227 15.47 10.67 -5.38
C ASP A 227 16.14 11.98 -4.99
N ARG A 228 16.73 12.06 -3.78
CA ARG A 228 17.49 13.24 -3.34
C ARG A 228 18.51 12.95 -2.25
N TRP A 229 19.44 13.89 -2.11
CA TRP A 229 20.43 13.96 -1.04
C TRP A 229 20.14 15.10 -0.08
N PHE A 230 20.36 14.86 1.20
CA PHE A 230 20.39 15.85 2.27
C PHE A 230 21.72 15.77 3.01
N THR A 231 22.30 16.92 3.31
CA THR A 231 23.54 17.02 4.08
C THR A 231 23.24 17.35 5.54
N LYS A 232 23.85 16.65 6.50
CA LYS A 232 23.79 17.00 7.92
C LYS A 232 24.60 18.30 8.15
N PRO A 233 24.11 19.26 8.97
CA PRO A 233 22.85 19.25 9.70
C PRO A 233 21.64 19.50 8.79
N ILE A 234 20.59 18.68 8.93
CA ILE A 234 19.37 18.79 8.13
C ILE A 234 18.49 19.90 8.70
N ASP A 235 17.97 20.79 7.86
CA ASP A 235 16.86 21.67 8.20
C ASP A 235 15.53 20.88 8.11
N PRO A 236 14.84 20.64 9.24
CA PRO A 236 13.59 19.89 9.24
C PRO A 236 12.48 20.52 8.39
N ALA A 237 12.46 21.85 8.27
CA ALA A 237 11.43 22.55 7.48
C ALA A 237 11.65 22.35 5.98
N GLU A 238 12.90 22.42 5.53
CA GLU A 238 13.29 22.13 4.15
C GLU A 238 13.01 20.66 3.81
N LEU A 239 13.40 19.74 4.70
CA LEU A 239 13.15 18.31 4.54
C LEU A 239 11.66 18.01 4.30
N VAL A 240 10.79 18.52 5.17
CA VAL A 240 9.33 18.29 5.08
C VAL A 240 8.77 18.85 3.78
N LYS A 241 9.21 20.04 3.37
CA LYS A 241 8.79 20.66 2.11
C LYS A 241 9.15 19.78 0.92
N GLU A 242 10.38 19.27 0.89
CA GLU A 242 10.87 18.45 -0.22
C GLU A 242 10.22 17.06 -0.25
N LEU A 243 10.06 16.42 0.91
CA LEU A 243 9.31 15.16 1.02
C LEU A 243 7.90 15.30 0.45
N ARG A 244 7.18 16.37 0.81
CA ARG A 244 5.84 16.63 0.27
C ARG A 244 5.86 16.89 -1.24
N GLY A 245 6.85 17.63 -1.73
CA GLY A 245 7.00 17.92 -3.17
C GLY A 245 7.13 16.65 -4.00
N GLU A 246 8.05 15.76 -3.63
CA GLU A 246 8.32 14.51 -4.34
C GLU A 246 7.18 13.49 -4.22
N LEU A 247 6.51 13.45 -3.06
CA LEU A 247 5.35 12.57 -2.87
C LEU A 247 4.15 13.01 -3.73
N ILE A 248 3.93 14.32 -3.90
CA ILE A 248 2.84 14.87 -4.72
C ILE A 248 3.14 14.73 -6.23
N ALA A 249 4.40 14.92 -6.65
CA ALA A 249 4.81 14.83 -8.06
C ALA A 249 4.59 13.43 -8.68
N SER A 250 4.52 12.37 -7.86
CA SER A 250 4.22 11.00 -8.30
C SER A 250 2.75 10.77 -8.69
N THR A 251 1.88 11.77 -8.50
CA THR A 251 0.41 11.64 -8.65
C THR A 251 -0.13 12.40 -9.86
N SER A 252 0.73 13.03 -10.67
CA SER A 252 0.33 13.80 -11.87
C SER A 252 0.77 13.14 -13.17
#